data_AF-A0A7S0RZG9-F1
#
_entry.id   AF-A0A7S0RZG9-F1
#
_cell.length_a   1.000
_cell.length_b   1.000
_cell.length_c   1.000
_cell.angle_alpha   90.00
_cell.angle_beta   90.00
_cell.angle_gamma   90.00
#
_symmetry.space_group_name_H-M   'P 1'
#
loop_
_entity.id
_entity.type
_entity.pdbx_description
1 polymer ?
#
loop_
_entity_poly.entity_id
_entity_poly.type
_entity_poly.pdbx_seq_one_letter_code
_entity_poly.pdbx_strand_id
1 'polypeptide(L)'
;EQEGEEGEEDDEEDSEEEEEDGGGEDEGDDDDEDVGEEVCPPGCDQGLYEKVCDLREKRLDEEELITEFTKTIEALRKDKESQAKKQKLVEQGLAAINTDITEFQKEKQGALNQIDVVVNLKMHQVEYLVDGRLPDDLSAALVFSNHQLSRLRRRVDELEEEKAALRARHKGLRREHAALLRDKVAKEERVAELERRAHDVQMLKFGQEINLELLDALGASRGTEELKEEIKRQEAAYAKEIAEWDRKIAARTDELTALTRENTRALNTVSDLTAAQRSLESGLTTTRKTMFADPVLQRRQEVEERDGLVQLVNAQASEIERLKAQILALRRKDTSVYS
;
A
#
# COMPACT_ATOMS: atom_id res chain seq x y z
N GLU A 1 44.45 10.25 -33.84
CA GLU A 1 44.61 10.50 -32.40
C GLU A 1 43.44 9.82 -31.72
N GLN A 2 43.75 8.84 -30.88
CA GLN A 2 42.84 7.86 -30.30
C GLN A 2 42.91 8.12 -28.80
N GLU A 3 41.86 8.71 -28.23
CA GLU A 3 41.78 8.94 -26.79
C GLU A 3 41.15 7.69 -26.15
N GLY A 4 41.94 7.07 -25.27
CA GLY A 4 41.57 5.91 -24.48
C GLY A 4 40.62 6.30 -23.35
N GLU A 5 39.57 5.50 -23.22
CA GLU A 5 38.59 5.50 -22.15
C GLU A 5 39.12 4.54 -21.08
N GLU A 6 39.64 5.08 -19.97
CA GLU A 6 39.98 4.28 -18.78
C GLU A 6 38.69 4.02 -18.01
N GLY A 7 38.19 2.78 -18.13
CA GLY A 7 37.15 2.24 -17.26
C GLY A 7 37.78 1.80 -15.94
N GLU A 8 37.26 2.33 -14.83
CA GLU A 8 37.52 1.80 -13.50
C GLU A 8 36.71 0.50 -13.35
N GLU A 9 37.40 -0.63 -13.38
CA GLU A 9 36.90 -1.95 -13.00
C GLU A 9 36.93 -2.02 -11.46
N ASP A 10 35.76 -2.02 -10.84
CA ASP A 10 35.56 -2.21 -9.40
C ASP A 10 35.52 -3.73 -9.15
N ASP A 11 36.69 -4.33 -8.93
CA ASP A 11 36.85 -5.72 -8.48
C ASP A 11 36.52 -5.78 -6.98
N GLU A 12 35.26 -6.04 -6.64
CA GLU A 12 34.87 -6.48 -5.29
C GLU A 12 35.19 -7.98 -5.16
N GLU A 13 36.41 -8.29 -4.70
CA GLU A 13 36.79 -9.63 -4.24
C GLU A 13 35.95 -10.03 -3.01
N ASP A 14 35.02 -10.96 -3.24
CA ASP A 14 34.16 -11.61 -2.23
C ASP A 14 35.00 -12.60 -1.42
N SER A 15 35.40 -12.18 -0.21
CA SER A 15 36.00 -13.08 0.78
C SER A 15 34.92 -13.98 1.38
N GLU A 16 34.77 -15.17 0.80
CA GLU A 16 33.99 -16.28 1.35
C GLU A 16 34.67 -16.80 2.64
N GLU A 17 34.23 -16.31 3.80
CA GLU A 17 34.53 -16.96 5.09
C GLU A 17 33.46 -18.04 5.36
N GLU A 18 33.84 -19.29 5.08
CA GLU A 18 33.12 -20.48 5.53
C GLU A 18 33.33 -20.67 7.04
N GLU A 19 32.29 -20.38 7.84
CA GLU A 19 32.25 -20.73 9.25
C GLU A 19 31.67 -22.14 9.42
N GLU A 20 32.55 -23.07 9.81
CA GLU A 20 32.26 -24.47 10.11
C GLU A 20 31.41 -24.58 11.40
N ASP A 21 30.17 -25.06 11.23
CA ASP A 21 29.23 -25.41 12.30
C ASP A 21 29.74 -26.63 13.09
N GLY A 22 30.56 -26.36 14.10
CA GLY A 22 31.02 -27.33 15.10
C GLY A 22 29.98 -27.57 16.18
N GLY A 23 28.91 -28.29 15.83
CA GLY A 23 27.92 -28.80 16.79
C GLY A 23 28.56 -29.70 17.84
N GLY A 24 28.52 -29.26 19.09
CA GLY A 24 28.88 -30.03 20.28
C GLY A 24 27.89 -29.74 21.40
N GLU A 25 26.78 -30.45 21.40
CA GLU A 25 25.89 -30.61 22.56
C GLU A 25 26.66 -31.39 23.64
N ASP A 26 26.78 -30.83 24.84
CA ASP A 26 26.82 -31.62 26.08
C ASP A 26 26.11 -30.82 27.17
N GLU A 27 24.86 -31.22 27.40
CA GLU A 27 24.04 -30.79 28.53
C GLU A 27 24.59 -31.41 29.82
N GLY A 28 24.75 -30.60 30.85
CA GLY A 28 25.03 -31.12 32.18
C GLY A 28 25.50 -30.06 33.16
N ASP A 29 24.57 -29.22 33.62
CA ASP A 29 24.61 -28.75 35.01
C ASP A 29 23.20 -28.34 35.47
N ASP A 30 22.39 -29.35 35.80
CA ASP A 30 21.28 -29.19 36.73
C ASP A 30 21.89 -29.01 38.13
N ASP A 31 22.43 -27.81 38.40
CA ASP A 31 22.54 -27.32 39.77
C ASP A 31 21.16 -26.73 40.12
N ASP A 32 20.24 -27.62 40.51
CA ASP A 32 19.13 -27.30 41.40
C ASP A 32 19.75 -26.79 42.72
N GLU A 33 20.24 -25.55 42.71
CA GLU A 33 20.45 -24.78 43.93
C GLU A 33 19.06 -24.55 44.53
N ASP A 34 18.69 -25.48 45.41
CA ASP A 34 17.68 -25.34 46.45
C ASP A 34 17.58 -23.87 46.83
N VAL A 35 16.50 -23.22 46.38
CA VAL A 35 16.18 -21.82 46.64
C VAL A 35 15.95 -21.75 48.14
N GLY A 36 17.05 -21.68 48.89
CA GLY A 36 17.06 -21.62 50.32
C GLY A 36 16.16 -20.47 50.73
N GLU A 37 15.21 -20.75 51.62
CA GLU A 37 14.31 -19.75 52.17
C GLU A 37 15.10 -18.47 52.44
N GLU A 38 14.72 -17.39 51.73
CA GLU A 38 15.34 -16.06 51.83
C GLU A 38 15.04 -15.51 53.24
N VAL A 39 15.79 -16.02 54.22
CA VAL A 39 15.69 -15.61 55.61
C VAL A 39 16.56 -14.38 55.80
N CYS A 40 15.92 -13.29 56.25
CA CYS A 40 16.58 -12.03 56.59
C CYS A 40 17.81 -12.30 57.48
N PRO A 41 19.01 -11.87 57.07
CA PRO A 41 20.24 -12.10 57.84
C PRO A 41 20.17 -11.50 59.25
N PRO A 42 20.75 -12.16 60.27
CA PRO A 42 20.70 -11.67 61.64
C PRO A 42 21.40 -10.31 61.77
N GLY A 43 20.63 -9.26 62.10
CA GLY A 43 21.10 -7.87 62.22
C GLY A 43 20.74 -6.96 61.06
N CYS A 44 20.04 -7.46 60.03
CA CYS A 44 19.50 -6.66 58.94
C CYS A 44 18.11 -6.11 59.31
N ASP A 45 17.82 -4.87 58.90
CA ASP A 45 16.47 -4.30 59.02
C ASP A 45 15.55 -5.00 58.02
N GLN A 46 14.43 -5.55 58.51
CA GLN A 46 13.50 -6.35 57.70
C GLN A 46 13.01 -5.60 56.45
N GLY A 47 12.76 -4.29 56.59
CA GLY A 47 12.29 -3.46 55.48
C GLY A 47 13.37 -3.10 54.46
N LEU A 48 14.66 -3.20 54.82
CA LEU A 48 15.77 -3.09 53.86
C LEU A 48 15.92 -4.39 53.08
N TYR A 49 15.79 -5.54 53.74
CA TYR A 49 15.86 -6.85 53.11
C TYR A 49 14.74 -7.06 52.07
N GLU A 50 13.48 -6.77 52.43
CA GLU A 50 12.34 -6.84 51.51
C GLU A 50 12.55 -5.98 50.25
N LYS A 51 13.08 -4.77 50.40
CA LYS A 51 13.39 -3.90 49.24
C LYS A 51 14.49 -4.46 48.34
N VAL A 52 15.47 -5.17 48.90
CA VAL A 52 16.55 -5.79 48.12
C VAL A 52 16.00 -6.98 47.34
N CYS A 53 15.11 -7.77 47.94
CA CYS A 53 14.38 -8.84 47.25
C CYS A 53 13.52 -8.27 46.10
N ASP A 54 12.74 -7.22 46.36
CA ASP A 54 11.93 -6.54 45.32
C ASP A 54 12.80 -6.00 44.16
N LEU A 55 13.98 -5.46 44.46
CA LEU A 55 14.92 -4.98 43.43
C LEU A 55 15.54 -6.13 42.63
N ARG A 56 15.77 -7.28 43.27
CA ARG A 56 16.28 -8.48 42.62
C ARG A 56 15.23 -9.08 41.67
N GLU A 57 13.98 -9.14 42.10
CA GLU A 57 12.85 -9.58 41.26
C GLU A 57 12.68 -8.66 40.05
N LYS A 58 12.67 -7.33 40.26
CA LYS A 58 12.62 -6.36 39.14
C LYS A 58 13.80 -6.50 38.17
N ARG A 59 15.00 -6.77 38.69
CA ARG A 59 16.18 -6.99 37.83
C ARG A 59 16.01 -8.26 37.00
N LEU A 60 15.50 -9.34 37.58
CA LEU A 60 15.21 -10.59 36.87
C LEU A 60 14.15 -10.38 35.77
N ASP A 61 13.07 -9.64 36.06
CA ASP A 61 12.05 -9.29 35.06
C ASP A 61 12.65 -8.50 33.88
N GLU A 62 13.52 -7.52 34.17
CA GLU A 62 14.21 -6.73 33.16
C GLU A 62 15.22 -7.57 32.35
N GLU A 63 15.94 -8.48 33.00
CA GLU A 63 16.84 -9.44 32.34
C GLU A 63 16.06 -10.38 31.40
N GLU A 64 14.91 -10.93 31.83
CA GLU A 64 14.02 -11.71 30.97
C GLU A 64 13.56 -10.91 29.76
N LEU A 65 13.07 -9.68 29.95
CA LEU A 65 12.69 -8.78 28.87
C LEU A 65 13.83 -8.54 27.87
N ILE A 66 15.05 -8.33 28.36
CA ILE A 66 16.23 -8.15 27.50
C ILE A 66 16.50 -9.42 26.69
N THR A 67 16.40 -10.61 27.29
CA THR A 67 16.59 -11.86 26.57
C THR A 67 15.51 -12.09 25.52
N GLU A 68 14.24 -11.77 25.82
CA GLU A 68 13.14 -11.83 24.86
C GLU A 68 13.35 -10.87 23.70
N PHE A 69 13.71 -9.61 23.97
CA PHE A 69 14.00 -8.64 22.92
C PHE A 69 15.19 -9.09 22.06
N THR A 70 16.24 -9.64 22.67
CA THR A 70 17.40 -10.16 21.92
C THR A 70 16.98 -11.30 20.98
N LYS A 71 16.17 -12.25 21.45
CA LYS A 71 15.60 -13.32 20.61
C LYS A 71 14.76 -12.76 19.45
N THR A 72 13.94 -11.73 19.70
CA THR A 72 13.15 -11.10 18.62
C THR A 72 14.04 -10.38 17.59
N ILE A 73 15.13 -9.74 18.02
CA ILE A 73 16.09 -9.07 17.12
C ILE A 73 16.78 -10.10 16.21
N GLU A 74 17.21 -11.23 16.76
CA GLU A 74 17.83 -12.30 15.99
C GLU A 74 16.87 -12.92 14.97
N ALA A 75 15.61 -13.17 15.37
CA ALA A 75 14.56 -13.63 14.46
C ALA A 75 14.35 -12.65 13.30
N LEU A 76 14.24 -11.33 13.59
CA LEU A 76 14.10 -10.30 12.57
C LEU A 76 15.32 -10.16 11.67
N ARG A 77 16.54 -10.36 12.19
CA ARG A 77 17.77 -10.38 11.38
C ARG A 77 17.76 -11.55 10.40
N LYS A 78 17.41 -12.75 10.86
CA LYS A 78 17.27 -13.94 10.01
C LYS A 78 16.21 -13.76 8.93
N ASP A 79 15.07 -13.16 9.26
CA ASP A 79 14.02 -12.85 8.29
C ASP A 79 14.50 -11.82 7.26
N LYS A 80 15.22 -10.78 7.68
CA LYS A 80 15.81 -9.78 6.78
C LYS A 80 16.76 -10.43 5.78
N GLU A 81 17.65 -11.31 6.23
CA GLU A 81 18.59 -12.02 5.35
C GLU A 81 17.86 -12.95 4.37
N SER A 82 16.85 -13.68 4.85
CA SER A 82 16.00 -14.53 3.99
C SER A 82 15.30 -13.72 2.90
N GLN A 83 14.75 -12.56 3.24
CA GLN A 83 14.12 -11.67 2.26
C GLN A 83 15.13 -11.07 1.29
N ALA A 84 16.32 -10.70 1.75
CA ALA A 84 17.40 -10.20 0.88
C ALA A 84 17.83 -11.26 -0.15
N LYS A 85 17.96 -12.53 0.26
CA LYS A 85 18.25 -13.64 -0.66
C LYS A 85 17.13 -13.84 -1.70
N LYS A 86 15.87 -13.78 -1.27
CA LYS A 86 14.70 -13.85 -2.19
C LYS A 86 14.68 -12.68 -3.17
N GLN A 87 14.99 -11.47 -2.71
CA GLN A 87 15.06 -10.29 -3.56
C GLN A 87 16.12 -10.47 -4.64
N LYS A 88 17.35 -10.85 -4.27
CA LYS A 88 18.44 -11.10 -5.24
C LYS A 88 18.04 -12.14 -6.29
N LEU A 89 17.39 -13.24 -5.87
CA LEU A 89 16.93 -14.28 -6.79
C LEU A 89 15.88 -13.76 -7.79
N VAL A 90 14.93 -12.95 -7.31
CA VAL A 90 13.91 -12.33 -8.17
C VAL A 90 14.55 -11.34 -9.14
N GLU A 91 15.50 -10.52 -8.70
CA GLU A 91 16.24 -9.58 -9.55
C GLU A 91 17.02 -10.30 -10.65
N GLN A 92 17.72 -11.39 -10.32
CA GLN A 92 18.39 -12.24 -11.31
C GLN A 92 17.40 -12.85 -12.31
N GLY A 93 16.25 -13.34 -11.85
CA GLY A 93 15.19 -13.85 -12.73
C GLY A 93 14.63 -12.78 -13.66
N LEU A 94 14.42 -11.56 -13.17
CA LEU A 94 13.98 -10.43 -13.99
C LEU A 94 15.02 -10.03 -15.03
N ALA A 95 16.30 -10.03 -14.67
CA ALA A 95 17.39 -9.75 -15.60
C ALA A 95 17.46 -10.79 -16.71
N ALA A 96 17.37 -12.08 -16.37
CA ALA A 96 17.33 -13.17 -17.35
C ALA A 96 16.15 -13.03 -18.32
N ILE A 97 14.93 -12.82 -17.81
CA ILE A 97 13.73 -12.64 -18.64
C ILE A 97 13.86 -11.42 -19.57
N ASN A 98 14.44 -10.31 -19.09
CA ASN A 98 14.67 -9.14 -19.95
C ASN A 98 15.65 -9.46 -21.09
N THR A 99 16.72 -10.19 -20.81
CA THR A 99 17.65 -10.66 -21.84
C THR A 99 16.92 -11.54 -22.86
N ASP A 100 16.15 -12.53 -22.41
CA ASP A 100 15.36 -13.41 -23.30
C ASP A 100 14.38 -12.61 -24.18
N ILE A 101 13.73 -11.58 -23.61
CA ILE A 101 12.85 -10.69 -24.37
C ILE A 101 13.64 -9.95 -25.46
N THR A 102 14.83 -9.45 -25.16
CA THR A 102 15.65 -8.73 -26.15
C THR A 102 16.14 -9.66 -27.27
N GLU A 103 16.53 -10.89 -26.93
CA GLU A 103 16.91 -11.91 -27.90
C GLU A 103 15.74 -12.28 -28.80
N PHE A 104 14.56 -12.53 -28.22
CA PHE A 104 13.35 -12.81 -28.97
C PHE A 104 12.94 -11.65 -29.89
N GLN A 105 13.07 -10.39 -29.43
CA GLN A 105 12.82 -9.24 -30.28
C GLN A 105 13.81 -9.14 -31.45
N LYS A 106 15.09 -9.47 -31.22
CA LYS A 106 16.12 -9.51 -32.26
C LYS A 106 15.85 -10.61 -33.28
N GLU A 107 15.45 -11.80 -32.84
CA GLU A 107 15.03 -12.89 -33.72
C GLU A 107 13.79 -12.50 -34.54
N LYS A 108 12.78 -11.94 -33.89
CA LYS A 108 11.57 -11.44 -34.57
C LYS A 108 11.90 -10.38 -35.61
N GLN A 109 12.79 -9.45 -35.28
CA GLN A 109 13.26 -8.44 -36.23
C GLN A 109 14.03 -9.07 -37.38
N GLY A 110 14.88 -10.06 -37.10
CA GLY A 110 15.61 -10.83 -38.12
C GLY A 110 14.68 -11.59 -39.07
N ALA A 111 13.63 -12.22 -38.54
CA ALA A 111 12.60 -12.90 -39.32
C ALA A 111 11.75 -11.91 -40.14
N LEU A 112 11.38 -10.76 -39.55
CA LEU A 112 10.67 -9.69 -40.26
C LEU A 112 11.51 -9.10 -41.40
N ASN A 113 12.83 -8.96 -41.21
CA ASN A 113 13.73 -8.44 -42.23
C ASN A 113 13.89 -9.39 -43.43
N GLN A 114 13.56 -10.68 -43.29
CA GLN A 114 13.55 -11.64 -44.40
C GLN A 114 12.28 -11.55 -45.26
N ILE A 115 11.28 -10.78 -44.83
CA ILE A 115 10.05 -10.60 -45.57
C ILE A 115 10.25 -9.48 -46.58
N ASP A 116 10.36 -9.84 -47.85
CA ASP A 116 10.44 -8.88 -48.95
C ASP A 116 9.09 -8.14 -49.09
N VAL A 117 9.11 -6.82 -48.83
CA VAL A 117 7.96 -5.95 -49.01
C VAL A 117 8.14 -5.15 -50.29
N VAL A 118 7.30 -5.43 -51.29
CA VAL A 118 7.27 -4.66 -52.54
C VAL A 118 6.48 -3.37 -52.32
N VAL A 119 7.15 -2.22 -52.45
CA VAL A 119 6.54 -0.88 -52.33
C VAL A 119 6.60 -0.18 -53.68
N ASN A 120 5.44 0.23 -54.20
CA ASN A 120 5.36 1.03 -55.42
C ASN A 120 5.54 2.51 -55.08
N LEU A 121 6.65 3.10 -55.50
CA LEU A 121 6.95 4.53 -55.29
C LEU A 121 6.79 5.31 -56.59
N LYS A 122 6.25 6.52 -56.50
CA LYS A 122 6.23 7.47 -57.61
C LYS A 122 7.57 8.22 -57.65
N MET A 123 8.01 8.63 -58.84
CA MET A 123 9.31 9.30 -59.02
C MET A 123 9.53 10.53 -58.13
N HIS A 124 8.47 11.29 -57.81
CA HIS A 124 8.58 12.46 -56.93
C HIS A 124 8.75 12.12 -55.44
N GLN A 125 8.56 10.85 -55.04
CA GLN A 125 8.70 10.39 -53.67
C GLN A 125 10.13 9.89 -53.38
N VAL A 126 10.98 9.80 -54.40
CA VAL A 126 12.36 9.35 -54.27
C VAL A 126 13.26 10.57 -54.07
N GLU A 127 13.63 10.82 -52.81
CA GLU A 127 14.54 11.90 -52.44
C GLU A 127 16.02 11.43 -52.42
N TYR A 128 16.27 10.13 -52.62
CA TYR A 128 17.61 9.55 -52.71
C TYR A 128 18.21 9.78 -54.11
N LEU A 129 18.93 10.90 -54.25
CA LEU A 129 19.58 11.32 -55.49
C LEU A 129 21.08 11.47 -55.23
N VAL A 130 21.91 10.85 -56.07
CA VAL A 130 23.37 11.06 -56.09
C VAL A 130 23.68 11.95 -57.29
N ASP A 131 24.33 13.09 -57.07
CA ASP A 131 24.62 14.10 -58.10
C ASP A 131 23.39 14.55 -58.92
N GLY A 132 22.23 14.62 -58.28
CA GLY A 132 20.97 15.06 -58.92
C GLY A 132 20.39 14.07 -59.93
N ARG A 133 20.89 12.83 -59.96
CA ARG A 133 20.34 11.73 -60.76
C ARG A 133 19.94 10.57 -59.85
N LEU A 134 18.99 9.77 -60.32
CA LEU A 134 18.61 8.54 -59.64
C LEU A 134 19.76 7.53 -59.80
N PRO A 135 20.29 6.95 -58.73
CA PRO A 135 21.32 5.91 -58.81
C PRO A 135 20.80 4.68 -59.56
N ASP A 136 21.70 4.00 -60.28
CA ASP A 136 21.40 2.75 -60.99
C ASP A 136 21.12 1.58 -60.02
N ASP A 137 21.59 1.69 -58.77
CA ASP A 137 21.34 0.74 -57.69
C ASP A 137 20.75 1.44 -56.47
N LEU A 138 19.59 0.94 -56.01
CA LEU A 138 18.88 1.42 -54.82
C LEU A 138 19.01 0.44 -53.64
N SER A 139 19.89 -0.55 -53.73
CA SER A 139 20.14 -1.54 -52.67
C SER A 139 20.55 -0.92 -51.33
N ALA A 140 21.26 0.22 -51.36
CA ALA A 140 21.65 0.99 -50.18
C ALA A 140 20.59 2.01 -49.71
N ALA A 141 19.46 2.14 -50.41
CA ALA A 141 18.42 3.10 -50.10
C ALA A 141 17.42 2.52 -49.07
N LEU A 142 17.10 3.30 -48.05
CA LEU A 142 16.09 2.95 -47.06
C LEU A 142 14.78 3.67 -47.35
N VAL A 143 13.67 2.92 -47.36
CA VAL A 143 12.32 3.47 -47.49
C VAL A 143 11.71 3.59 -46.10
N PHE A 144 11.40 4.81 -45.69
CA PHE A 144 10.69 5.11 -44.46
C PHE A 144 9.59 6.14 -44.75
N SER A 145 8.58 6.20 -43.89
CA SER A 145 7.54 7.23 -44.04
C SER A 145 8.07 8.60 -43.60
N ASN A 146 7.65 9.67 -44.31
CA ASN A 146 8.01 11.04 -43.93
C ASN A 146 7.59 11.38 -42.49
N HIS A 147 6.46 10.83 -42.04
CA HIS A 147 6.02 11.01 -40.65
C HIS A 147 6.99 10.36 -39.65
N GLN A 148 7.48 9.15 -39.93
CA GLN A 148 8.48 8.49 -39.07
C GLN A 148 9.80 9.27 -39.03
N LEU A 149 10.25 9.82 -40.17
CA LEU A 149 11.46 10.65 -40.20
C LEU A 149 11.29 11.98 -39.45
N SER A 150 10.15 12.68 -39.62
CA SER A 150 9.85 13.87 -38.82
C SER A 150 9.78 13.55 -37.33
N ARG A 151 9.18 12.42 -36.96
CA ARG A 151 9.12 11.94 -35.57
C ARG A 151 10.52 11.64 -35.03
N LEU A 152 11.39 10.99 -35.82
CA LEU A 152 12.75 10.68 -35.41
C LEU A 152 13.57 11.97 -35.21
N ARG A 153 13.46 12.93 -36.13
CA ARG A 153 14.10 14.25 -35.98
C ARG A 153 13.65 14.95 -34.69
N ARG A 154 12.33 15.03 -34.45
CA ARG A 154 11.80 15.61 -33.21
C ARG A 154 12.29 14.85 -31.99
N ARG A 155 12.40 13.52 -32.05
CA ARG A 155 12.91 12.70 -30.95
C ARG A 155 14.40 12.93 -30.71
N VAL A 156 15.20 13.18 -31.75
CA VAL A 156 16.60 13.57 -31.60
C VAL A 156 16.69 14.92 -30.87
N ASP A 157 15.89 15.90 -31.27
CA ASP A 157 15.84 17.21 -30.58
C ASP A 157 15.43 17.06 -29.10
N GLU A 158 14.37 16.28 -28.83
CA GLU A 158 13.93 15.94 -27.46
C GLU A 158 15.05 15.28 -26.65
N LEU A 159 15.79 14.32 -27.24
CA LEU A 159 16.89 13.64 -26.57
C LEU A 159 18.08 14.57 -26.28
N GLU A 160 18.35 15.53 -27.16
CA GLU A 160 19.38 16.55 -26.93
C GLU A 160 19.01 17.46 -25.76
N GLU A 161 17.74 17.89 -25.69
CA GLU A 161 17.19 18.65 -24.56
C GLU A 161 17.24 17.84 -23.26
N GLU A 162 16.80 16.58 -23.28
CA GLU A 162 16.86 15.66 -22.14
C GLU A 162 18.31 15.47 -21.66
N LYS A 163 19.26 15.27 -22.58
CA LYS A 163 20.69 15.13 -22.27
C LYS A 163 21.30 16.42 -21.70
N ALA A 164 20.86 17.58 -22.17
CA ALA A 164 21.29 18.87 -21.63
C ALA A 164 20.74 19.09 -20.20
N ALA A 165 19.46 18.80 -19.99
CA ALA A 165 18.81 18.88 -18.68
C ALA A 165 19.45 17.93 -17.66
N LEU A 166 19.73 16.69 -18.06
CA LEU A 166 20.38 15.70 -17.20
C LEU A 166 21.80 16.14 -16.81
N ARG A 167 22.57 16.69 -17.77
CA ARG A 167 23.90 17.26 -17.48
C ARG A 167 23.82 18.44 -16.51
N ALA A 168 22.82 19.31 -16.64
CA ALA A 168 22.60 20.42 -15.70
C ALA A 168 22.26 19.91 -14.29
N ARG A 169 21.37 18.92 -14.18
CA ARG A 169 21.00 18.29 -12.91
C ARG A 169 22.22 17.62 -12.25
N HIS A 170 22.99 16.85 -13.01
CA HIS A 170 24.19 16.18 -12.50
C HIS A 170 25.23 17.20 -12.00
N LYS A 171 25.40 18.32 -12.72
CA LYS A 171 26.26 19.43 -12.24
C LYS A 171 25.74 20.07 -10.96
N GLY A 172 24.42 20.22 -10.82
CA GLY A 172 23.78 20.68 -9.58
C GLY A 172 24.06 19.73 -8.42
N LEU A 173 23.81 18.44 -8.63
CA LEU A 173 24.02 17.40 -7.62
C LEU A 173 25.48 17.30 -7.18
N ARG A 174 26.45 17.40 -8.11
CA ARG A 174 27.87 17.45 -7.77
C ARG A 174 28.24 18.66 -6.89
N ARG A 175 27.62 19.82 -7.14
CA ARG A 175 27.84 21.02 -6.31
C ARG A 175 27.23 20.86 -4.93
N GLU A 176 26.03 20.29 -4.83
CA GLU A 176 25.37 19.98 -3.56
C GLU A 176 26.17 18.98 -2.75
N HIS A 177 26.63 17.89 -3.38
CA HIS A 177 27.49 16.89 -2.75
C HIS A 177 28.78 17.51 -2.20
N ALA A 178 29.46 18.34 -3.00
CA ALA A 178 30.67 19.05 -2.55
C ALA A 178 30.38 20.10 -1.46
N ALA A 179 29.17 20.66 -1.38
CA ALA A 179 28.76 21.53 -0.28
C ALA A 179 28.50 20.71 1.00
N LEU A 180 27.77 19.61 0.90
CA LEU A 180 27.48 18.72 2.01
C LEU A 180 28.73 18.10 2.62
N LEU A 181 29.73 17.72 1.81
CA LEU A 181 31.02 17.25 2.33
C LEU A 181 31.73 18.33 3.15
N ARG A 182 31.75 19.58 2.67
CA ARG A 182 32.33 20.70 3.44
C ARG A 182 31.57 20.96 4.73
N ASP A 183 30.24 20.91 4.68
CA ASP A 183 29.40 21.07 5.87
C ASP A 183 29.57 19.92 6.87
N LYS A 184 29.78 18.69 6.40
CA LYS A 184 30.08 17.52 7.24
C LYS A 184 31.39 17.76 7.99
N VAL A 185 32.47 18.11 7.29
CA VAL A 185 33.77 18.40 7.91
C VAL A 185 33.66 19.56 8.91
N ALA A 186 32.98 20.65 8.55
CA ALA A 186 32.80 21.79 9.45
C ALA A 186 31.99 21.43 10.71
N LYS A 187 30.99 20.53 10.59
CA LYS A 187 30.24 20.01 11.75
C LYS A 187 31.09 19.08 12.60
N GLU A 188 31.87 18.20 12.00
CA GLU A 188 32.80 17.32 12.73
C GLU A 188 33.85 18.13 13.51
N GLU A 189 34.43 19.17 12.90
CA GLU A 189 35.34 20.09 13.59
C GLU A 189 34.67 20.81 14.77
N ARG A 190 33.41 21.23 14.60
CA ARG A 190 32.63 21.89 15.65
C ARG A 190 32.25 20.93 16.77
N VAL A 191 31.93 19.67 16.45
CA VAL A 191 31.70 18.61 17.44
C VAL A 191 32.98 18.37 18.23
N ALA A 192 34.12 18.19 17.56
CA ALA A 192 35.41 18.00 18.22
C ALA A 192 35.85 19.21 19.07
N GLU A 193 35.51 20.44 18.67
CA GLU A 193 35.72 21.63 19.51
C GLU A 193 34.82 21.62 20.76
N LEU A 194 33.54 21.29 20.60
CA LEU A 194 32.59 21.20 21.72
C LEU A 194 32.95 20.07 22.69
N GLU A 195 33.38 18.91 22.17
CA GLU A 195 33.87 17.79 22.97
C GLU A 195 35.11 18.18 23.78
N ARG A 196 36.09 18.85 23.15
CA ARG A 196 37.27 19.36 23.88
C ARG A 196 36.89 20.37 24.95
N ARG A 197 36.02 21.34 24.63
CA ARG A 197 35.52 22.31 25.62
C ARG A 197 34.75 21.64 26.75
N ALA A 198 33.94 20.62 26.44
CA ALA A 198 33.20 19.86 27.42
C ALA A 198 34.15 19.08 28.34
N HIS A 199 35.14 18.39 27.77
CA HIS A 199 36.20 17.72 28.51
C HIS A 199 36.97 18.69 29.41
N ASP A 200 37.41 19.84 28.89
CA ASP A 200 38.14 20.85 29.68
C ASP A 200 37.30 21.37 30.85
N VAL A 201 36.01 21.63 30.63
CA VAL A 201 35.09 22.05 31.70
C VAL A 201 34.86 20.94 32.71
N GLN A 202 34.73 19.68 32.27
CA GLN A 202 34.60 18.53 33.16
C GLN A 202 35.83 18.35 34.02
N MET A 203 37.02 18.40 33.43
CA MET A 203 38.30 18.32 34.14
C MET A 203 38.51 19.48 35.11
N LEU A 204 38.15 20.72 34.72
CA LEU A 204 38.29 21.88 35.60
C LEU A 204 37.32 21.87 36.79
N LYS A 205 36.08 21.40 36.59
CA LYS A 205 35.03 21.42 37.63
C LYS A 205 35.06 20.19 38.53
N PHE A 206 35.38 19.02 37.97
CA PHE A 206 35.19 17.74 38.64
C PHE A 206 36.48 16.93 38.77
N GLY A 207 37.56 17.30 38.07
CA GLY A 207 38.86 16.60 38.13
C GLY A 207 38.85 15.19 37.51
N GLN A 208 37.73 14.78 36.92
CA GLN A 208 37.50 13.50 36.27
C GLN A 208 36.46 13.70 35.15
N GLU A 209 36.57 12.91 34.07
CA GLU A 209 35.50 12.79 33.08
C GLU A 209 34.26 12.21 33.74
N ILE A 210 33.19 13.01 33.79
CA ILE A 210 31.90 12.54 34.31
C ILE A 210 31.15 11.91 33.15
N ASN A 211 30.71 10.67 33.33
CA ASN A 211 29.71 10.09 32.44
C ASN A 211 28.39 10.86 32.63
N LEU A 212 28.14 11.81 31.74
CA LEU A 212 26.94 12.66 31.77
C LEU A 212 25.66 11.83 31.66
N GLU A 213 25.67 10.66 31.02
CA GLU A 213 24.51 9.78 30.93
C GLU A 213 24.19 9.15 32.30
N LEU A 214 25.23 8.74 33.03
CA LEU A 214 25.06 8.21 34.38
C LEU A 214 24.62 9.32 35.36
N LEU A 215 25.14 10.54 35.18
CA LEU A 215 24.73 11.70 35.98
C LEU A 215 23.33 12.20 35.60
N ASP A 216 22.87 12.07 34.37
CA ASP A 216 21.50 12.42 33.96
C ASP A 216 20.49 11.34 34.43
N ALA A 217 20.91 10.08 34.48
CA ALA A 217 20.17 9.00 35.13
C ALA A 217 20.05 9.19 36.66
N LEU A 218 21.12 9.63 37.32
CA LEU A 218 21.14 9.93 38.76
C LEU A 218 20.59 11.32 39.10
N GLY A 219 20.69 12.25 38.15
CA GLY A 219 20.28 13.64 38.20
C GLY A 219 18.89 13.87 37.63
N ALA A 220 18.16 12.79 37.34
CA ALA A 220 16.71 12.75 37.20
C ALA A 220 16.07 13.24 38.51
N SER A 221 16.19 14.55 38.74
CA SER A 221 15.53 15.23 39.83
C SER A 221 14.03 15.06 39.63
N ARG A 222 13.32 14.98 40.74
CA ARG A 222 11.87 14.94 40.89
C ARG A 222 11.04 15.59 39.76
N GLY A 223 11.47 16.71 39.18
CA GLY A 223 10.77 17.33 38.04
C GLY A 223 10.77 16.52 36.73
N THR A 224 11.82 15.74 36.46
CA THR A 224 11.90 14.85 35.30
C THR A 224 11.08 13.57 35.49
N GLU A 225 11.00 13.05 36.71
CA GLU A 225 10.08 11.97 37.06
C GLU A 225 8.63 12.44 37.00
N GLU A 226 8.31 13.62 37.54
CA GLU A 226 6.98 14.24 37.45
C GLU A 226 6.57 14.45 35.97
N LEU A 227 7.49 14.86 35.10
CA LEU A 227 7.24 14.97 33.65
C LEU A 227 7.07 13.61 32.96
N LYS A 228 7.86 12.58 33.33
CA LYS A 228 7.70 11.22 32.82
C LYS A 228 6.37 10.60 33.26
N GLU A 229 5.96 10.81 34.51
CA GLU A 229 4.65 10.38 35.01
C GLU A 229 3.51 11.09 34.28
N GLU A 230 3.66 12.40 34.03
CA GLU A 230 2.68 13.18 33.28
C GLU A 230 2.57 12.70 31.83
N ILE A 231 3.69 12.39 31.17
CA ILE A 231 3.69 11.77 29.83
C ILE A 231 3.01 10.40 29.87
N LYS A 232 3.37 9.51 30.81
CA LYS A 232 2.71 8.20 30.96
C LYS A 232 1.21 8.33 31.20
N ARG A 233 0.79 9.33 31.98
CA ARG A 233 -0.63 9.61 32.25
C ARG A 233 -1.35 10.08 30.98
N GLN A 234 -0.70 10.93 30.18
CA GLN A 234 -1.23 11.37 28.89
C GLN A 234 -1.28 10.22 27.88
N GLU A 235 -0.23 9.40 27.78
CA GLU A 235 -0.20 8.21 26.93
C GLU A 235 -1.31 7.22 27.32
N ALA A 236 -1.53 6.98 28.61
CA ALA A 236 -2.61 6.13 29.08
C ALA A 236 -4.00 6.71 28.77
N ALA A 237 -4.16 8.04 28.79
CA ALA A 237 -5.39 8.69 28.37
C ALA A 237 -5.62 8.55 26.86
N TYR A 238 -4.61 8.84 26.03
CA TYR A 238 -4.69 8.68 24.59
C TYR A 238 -4.89 7.22 24.17
N ALA A 239 -4.28 6.25 24.86
CA ALA A 239 -4.50 4.83 24.61
C ALA A 239 -5.96 4.43 24.87
N LYS A 240 -6.60 4.98 25.91
CA LYS A 240 -8.02 4.77 26.18
C LYS A 240 -8.91 5.39 25.10
N GLU A 241 -8.59 6.61 24.66
CA GLU A 241 -9.31 7.27 23.58
C GLU A 241 -9.21 6.48 22.27
N ILE A 242 -8.01 6.02 21.90
CA ILE A 242 -7.78 5.17 20.72
C ILE A 242 -8.62 3.89 20.83
N ALA A 243 -8.60 3.21 21.97
CA ALA A 243 -9.40 2.00 22.18
C ALA A 243 -10.92 2.25 22.08
N GLU A 244 -11.40 3.42 22.51
CA GLU A 244 -12.80 3.82 22.30
C GLU A 244 -13.13 4.08 20.83
N TRP A 245 -12.21 4.73 20.10
CA TRP A 245 -12.38 4.96 18.67
C TRP A 245 -12.34 3.66 17.87
N ASP A 246 -11.43 2.73 18.19
CA ASP A 246 -11.37 1.42 17.55
C ASP A 246 -12.64 0.61 17.76
N ARG A 247 -13.23 0.64 18.97
CA ARG A 247 -14.54 0.02 19.22
C ARG A 247 -15.65 0.66 18.39
N LYS A 248 -15.65 1.98 18.23
CA LYS A 248 -16.64 2.68 17.38
C LYS A 248 -16.44 2.33 15.91
N ILE A 249 -15.21 2.25 15.43
CA ILE A 249 -14.89 1.84 14.06
C ILE A 249 -15.37 0.41 13.84
N ALA A 250 -15.04 -0.53 14.72
CA ALA A 250 -15.48 -1.92 14.63
C ALA A 250 -17.01 -2.05 14.58
N ALA A 251 -17.73 -1.35 15.46
CA ALA A 251 -19.19 -1.35 15.46
C ALA A 251 -19.78 -0.80 14.15
N ARG A 252 -19.19 0.27 13.59
CA ARG A 252 -19.63 0.85 12.31
C ARG A 252 -19.27 -0.04 11.11
N THR A 253 -18.13 -0.71 11.14
CA THR A 253 -17.78 -1.69 10.09
C THR A 253 -18.72 -2.89 10.13
N ASP A 254 -19.10 -3.37 11.32
CA ASP A 254 -20.08 -4.45 11.45
C ASP A 254 -21.46 -4.04 10.93
N GLU A 255 -21.91 -2.83 11.24
CA GLU A 255 -23.16 -2.27 10.70
C GLU A 255 -23.12 -2.16 9.16
N LEU A 256 -22.03 -1.67 8.59
CA LEU A 256 -21.84 -1.60 7.14
C LEU A 256 -21.83 -2.98 6.48
N THR A 257 -21.16 -3.97 7.08
CA THR A 257 -21.13 -5.33 6.53
C THR A 257 -22.50 -6.00 6.62
N ALA A 258 -23.26 -5.76 7.69
CA ALA A 258 -24.64 -6.24 7.83
C ALA A 258 -25.55 -5.63 6.76
N LEU A 259 -25.53 -4.31 6.59
CA LEU A 259 -26.31 -3.61 5.56
C LEU A 259 -25.91 -4.05 4.15
N THR A 260 -24.62 -4.26 3.89
CA THR A 260 -24.12 -4.74 2.60
C THR A 260 -24.63 -6.16 2.32
N ARG A 261 -24.65 -7.05 3.32
CA ARG A 261 -25.20 -8.40 3.18
C ARG A 261 -26.70 -8.36 2.92
N GLU A 262 -27.45 -7.50 3.60
CA GLU A 262 -28.89 -7.33 3.36
C GLU A 262 -29.18 -6.80 1.96
N ASN A 263 -28.44 -5.78 1.52
CA ASN A 263 -28.56 -5.23 0.17
C ASN A 263 -28.23 -6.30 -0.89
N THR A 264 -27.17 -7.06 -0.69
CA THR A 264 -26.80 -8.17 -1.59
C THR A 264 -27.89 -9.23 -1.65
N ARG A 265 -28.52 -9.57 -0.51
CA ARG A 265 -29.68 -10.48 -0.49
C ARG A 265 -30.86 -9.91 -1.27
N ALA A 266 -31.18 -8.63 -1.09
CA ALA A 266 -32.26 -7.97 -1.82
C ALA A 266 -31.98 -7.90 -3.33
N LEU A 267 -30.75 -7.65 -3.74
CA LEU A 267 -30.35 -7.67 -5.15
C LEU A 267 -30.48 -9.07 -5.75
N ASN A 268 -30.11 -10.11 -5.01
CA ASN A 268 -30.28 -11.49 -5.45
C ASN A 268 -31.77 -11.85 -5.58
N THR A 269 -32.63 -11.49 -4.63
CA THR A 269 -34.07 -11.74 -4.75
C THR A 269 -34.68 -10.98 -5.93
N VAL A 270 -34.26 -9.74 -6.18
CA VAL A 270 -34.69 -8.97 -7.37
C VAL A 270 -34.21 -9.65 -8.66
N SER A 271 -32.98 -10.16 -8.69
CA SER A 271 -32.45 -10.91 -9.83
C SER A 271 -33.26 -12.18 -10.10
N ASP A 272 -33.57 -12.96 -9.05
CA ASP A 272 -34.37 -14.18 -9.15
C ASP A 272 -35.80 -13.89 -9.62
N LEU A 273 -36.45 -12.86 -9.05
CA LEU A 273 -37.77 -12.41 -9.49
C LEU A 273 -37.75 -11.92 -10.94
N THR A 274 -36.70 -11.22 -11.37
CA THR A 274 -36.55 -10.76 -12.76
C THR A 274 -36.37 -11.94 -13.71
N ALA A 275 -35.61 -12.97 -13.31
CA ALA A 275 -35.47 -14.20 -14.08
C ALA A 275 -36.81 -14.96 -14.19
N ALA A 276 -37.55 -15.07 -13.08
CA ALA A 276 -38.87 -15.68 -13.06
C ALA A 276 -39.87 -14.89 -13.92
N GLN A 277 -39.87 -13.56 -13.85
CA GLN A 277 -40.70 -12.69 -14.69
C GLN A 277 -40.38 -12.90 -16.17
N ARG A 278 -39.11 -12.89 -16.57
CA ARG A 278 -38.71 -13.14 -17.97
C ARG A 278 -39.12 -14.53 -18.45
N SER A 279 -39.01 -15.54 -17.59
CA SER A 279 -39.46 -16.91 -17.90
C SER A 279 -40.98 -16.97 -18.11
N LEU A 280 -41.75 -16.32 -17.23
CA LEU A 280 -43.21 -16.23 -17.36
C LEU A 280 -43.63 -15.40 -18.57
N GLU A 281 -42.97 -14.28 -18.88
CA GLU A 281 -43.22 -13.48 -20.08
C GLU A 281 -42.90 -14.26 -21.36
N SER A 282 -41.81 -15.04 -21.37
CA SER A 282 -41.51 -15.97 -22.46
C SER A 282 -42.57 -17.07 -22.60
N GLY A 283 -43.03 -17.63 -21.48
CA GLY A 283 -44.13 -18.61 -21.43
C GLY A 283 -45.46 -18.01 -21.90
N LEU A 284 -45.80 -16.80 -21.47
CA LEU A 284 -46.99 -16.06 -21.88
C LEU A 284 -46.93 -15.66 -23.35
N THR A 285 -45.78 -15.20 -23.86
CA THR A 285 -45.64 -14.90 -25.30
C THR A 285 -45.74 -16.15 -26.14
N THR A 286 -45.18 -17.27 -25.69
CA THR A 286 -45.34 -18.58 -26.34
C THR A 286 -46.78 -19.06 -26.30
N THR A 287 -47.42 -18.99 -25.13
CA THR A 287 -48.83 -19.41 -24.93
C THR A 287 -49.79 -18.48 -25.68
N ARG A 288 -49.52 -17.17 -25.71
CA ARG A 288 -50.25 -16.21 -26.54
C ARG A 288 -50.11 -16.56 -28.01
N LYS A 289 -48.94 -17.02 -28.46
CA LYS A 289 -48.71 -17.48 -29.83
C LYS A 289 -49.49 -18.76 -30.14
N THR A 290 -49.68 -19.65 -29.17
CA THR A 290 -50.45 -20.91 -29.33
C THR A 290 -51.96 -20.75 -29.13
N MET A 291 -52.40 -19.76 -28.35
CA MET A 291 -53.81 -19.46 -28.09
C MET A 291 -54.46 -18.53 -29.13
N PHE A 292 -53.80 -18.23 -30.26
CA PHE A 292 -54.47 -17.61 -31.41
C PHE A 292 -55.42 -18.60 -32.11
N ALA A 293 -56.50 -18.95 -31.43
CA ALA A 293 -57.73 -19.46 -32.00
C ALA A 293 -58.76 -18.32 -31.93
N ASP A 294 -58.92 -17.63 -33.06
CA ASP A 294 -59.91 -16.59 -33.38
C ASP A 294 -59.80 -15.21 -32.66
N PRO A 295 -58.98 -14.28 -33.18
CA PRO A 295 -58.71 -12.97 -32.56
C PRO A 295 -59.90 -12.00 -32.49
N VAL A 296 -61.04 -12.30 -33.11
CA VAL A 296 -62.20 -11.38 -33.15
C VAL A 296 -63.17 -11.63 -31.99
N LEU A 297 -63.41 -12.89 -31.63
CA LEU A 297 -64.32 -13.26 -30.54
C LEU A 297 -63.72 -12.93 -29.16
N GLN A 298 -62.42 -13.20 -28.95
CA GLN A 298 -61.75 -12.85 -27.70
C GLN A 298 -61.67 -11.35 -27.48
N ARG A 299 -61.32 -10.55 -28.51
CA ARG A 299 -61.34 -9.08 -28.37
C ARG A 299 -62.70 -8.55 -27.97
N ARG A 300 -63.78 -9.16 -28.45
CA ARG A 300 -65.13 -8.73 -28.10
C ARG A 300 -65.46 -9.07 -26.64
N GLN A 301 -65.10 -10.27 -26.17
CA GLN A 301 -65.26 -10.67 -24.77
C GLN A 301 -64.37 -9.82 -23.84
N GLU A 302 -63.11 -9.58 -24.21
CA GLU A 302 -62.19 -8.71 -23.47
C GLU A 302 -62.70 -7.26 -23.39
N VAL A 303 -63.31 -6.73 -24.46
CA VAL A 303 -63.91 -5.39 -24.45
C VAL A 303 -65.17 -5.37 -23.57
N GLU A 304 -66.04 -6.37 -23.67
CA GLU A 304 -67.23 -6.49 -22.82
C GLU A 304 -66.85 -6.64 -21.32
N GLU A 305 -65.82 -7.43 -21.01
CA GLU A 305 -65.28 -7.56 -19.65
C GLU A 305 -64.60 -6.27 -19.17
N ARG A 306 -63.79 -5.63 -20.02
CA ARG A 306 -63.17 -4.34 -19.70
C ARG A 306 -64.22 -3.27 -19.44
N ASP A 307 -65.25 -3.20 -20.27
CA ASP A 307 -66.32 -2.23 -20.11
C ASP A 307 -67.14 -2.52 -18.85
N GLY A 308 -67.35 -3.80 -18.50
CA GLY A 308 -67.92 -4.22 -17.22
C GLY A 308 -67.07 -3.82 -16.01
N LEU A 309 -65.74 -4.00 -16.09
CA LEU A 309 -64.81 -3.56 -15.05
C LEU A 309 -64.76 -2.04 -14.91
N VAL A 310 -64.81 -1.30 -16.03
CA VAL A 310 -64.88 0.17 -16.01
C VAL A 310 -66.19 0.64 -15.36
N GLN A 311 -67.31 -0.01 -15.67
CA GLN A 311 -68.59 0.28 -15.00
C GLN A 311 -68.52 -0.01 -13.50
N LEU A 312 -67.89 -1.11 -13.09
CA LEU A 312 -67.70 -1.44 -11.68
C LEU A 312 -66.80 -0.42 -10.96
N VAL A 313 -65.68 -0.03 -11.57
CA VAL A 313 -64.78 0.99 -11.04
C VAL A 313 -65.50 2.33 -10.90
N ASN A 314 -66.30 2.72 -11.90
CA ASN A 314 -67.10 3.95 -11.82
C ASN A 314 -68.18 3.86 -10.73
N ALA A 315 -68.84 2.72 -10.57
CA ALA A 315 -69.80 2.49 -9.49
C ALA A 315 -69.12 2.59 -8.12
N GLN A 316 -67.96 1.95 -7.94
CA GLN A 316 -67.16 2.01 -6.71
C GLN A 316 -66.64 3.42 -6.43
N ALA A 317 -66.20 4.16 -7.46
CA ALA A 317 -65.80 5.56 -7.32
C ALA A 317 -66.97 6.44 -6.85
N SER A 318 -68.17 6.24 -7.42
CA SER A 318 -69.38 6.95 -7.00
C SER A 318 -69.78 6.60 -5.56
N GLU A 319 -69.60 5.34 -5.13
CA GLU A 319 -69.85 4.92 -3.76
C GLU A 319 -68.82 5.50 -2.80
N ILE A 320 -67.55 5.56 -3.19
CA ILE A 320 -66.50 6.25 -2.42
C ILE A 320 -66.81 7.74 -2.28
N GLU A 321 -67.29 8.41 -3.34
CA GLU A 321 -67.72 9.81 -3.26
C GLU A 321 -68.94 9.98 -2.35
N ARG A 322 -69.93 9.09 -2.42
CA ARG A 322 -71.09 9.07 -1.52
C ARG A 322 -70.66 8.90 -0.06
N LEU A 323 -69.75 7.96 0.21
CA LEU A 323 -69.20 7.72 1.54
C LEU A 323 -68.36 8.91 2.03
N LYS A 324 -67.55 9.53 1.17
CA LYS A 324 -66.82 10.77 1.48
C LYS A 324 -67.77 11.93 1.80
N ALA A 325 -68.86 12.07 1.05
CA ALA A 325 -69.90 13.07 1.31
C ALA A 325 -70.64 12.80 2.64
N GLN A 326 -70.92 11.53 2.95
CA GLN A 326 -71.50 11.13 4.24
C GLN A 326 -70.55 11.40 5.41
N ILE A 327 -69.26 11.11 5.26
CA ILE A 327 -68.23 11.44 6.24
C ILE A 327 -68.15 12.97 6.43
N LEU A 328 -68.17 13.75 5.34
CA LEU A 328 -68.23 15.22 5.42
C LEU A 328 -69.50 15.73 6.11
N ALA A 329 -70.66 15.12 5.86
CA ALA A 329 -71.92 15.48 6.50
C ALA A 329 -71.94 15.12 7.99
N LEU A 330 -71.37 13.98 8.38
CA LEU A 330 -71.19 13.60 9.78
C LEU A 330 -70.22 14.56 10.48
N ARG A 331 -69.11 14.90 9.83
CA ARG A 331 -68.13 15.87 10.33
C ARG A 331 -68.71 17.29 10.46
N ARG A 332 -69.69 17.67 9.63
CA ARG A 332 -70.46 18.94 9.75
C ARG A 332 -71.59 18.86 10.78
N LYS A 333 -72.20 17.69 11.01
CA LYS A 333 -73.18 17.51 12.08
C LYS A 333 -72.54 17.60 13.47
N ASP A 334 -71.30 17.14 13.64
CA ASP A 334 -70.55 17.36 14.90
C ASP A 334 -70.35 18.85 15.20
N THR A 335 -70.23 19.70 14.17
CA THR A 335 -70.17 21.17 14.36
C THR A 335 -71.53 21.85 14.57
N SER A 336 -72.66 21.16 14.36
CA SER A 336 -74.01 21.70 14.58
C SER A 336 -74.59 21.36 15.96
N VAL A 337 -73.93 20.52 16.75
CA VAL A 337 -74.32 20.21 18.15
C VAL A 337 -73.64 21.14 19.16
N TYR A 338 -72.74 22.02 18.70
CA TYR A 338 -72.10 23.08 19.48
C TYR A 338 -72.44 24.49 18.96
N SER A 339 -73.73 24.76 18.72
CA SER A 339 -74.25 26.14 18.73
C SER A 339 -75.65 26.21 19.28
#